data_AF-A0A564YH40-F1
#
_entry.id   AF-A0A564YH40-F1
#
_cell.length_a   1.000
_cell.length_b   1.000
_cell.length_c   1.000
_cell.angle_alpha   90.00
_cell.angle_beta   90.00
_cell.angle_gamma   90.00
#
_symmetry.space_group_name_H-M   'P 1'
#
loop_
_entity.id
_entity.type
_entity.pdbx_description
1 polymer ?
#
loop_
_entity_poly.entity_id
_entity_poly.type
_entity_poly.pdbx_seq_one_letter_code
_entity_poly.pdbx_strand_id
1 'polypeptide(L)'
;GSYQYIPLSQYREEHSEHSSKHNYTPSVRHECKPALSELKKVRFIVRLGIENPQLRDEIYCQILKQITKNPSIYSRSRGWILLILCASCFPPPSHFDGPLKNYLKSNPSDYAKTCLHRLMKIIRTGARTMPPSYMELRAEQEKKSLVVNVFCANDTRVQVKVDPTITVEEFSRMTFQEASIRDTFGFEMSINMFDKIEALSSGPKHLFDKISQCEEVVRSKGLEESELPWSISIKKTIFTPWHDVTFDPIATNLICFQVIQQCFRESHEPLEEHELAYLLANIYRLISTDTKDAKA
;
A
#
# COMPACT_ATOMS: atom_id res chain seq x y z
N GLY A 1 -9.50 26.36 9.77
CA GLY A 1 -8.27 26.34 10.59
C GLY A 1 -7.19 25.76 9.73
N SER A 2 -6.17 26.56 9.44
CA SER A 2 -5.05 26.26 8.54
C SER A 2 -4.29 25.01 8.98
N TYR A 3 -4.24 24.00 8.10
CA TYR A 3 -3.44 22.79 8.30
C TYR A 3 -2.00 23.06 7.84
N GLN A 4 -1.05 22.89 8.74
CA GLN A 4 0.38 22.90 8.43
C GLN A 4 0.81 21.52 7.93
N TYR A 5 1.44 21.50 6.75
CA TYR A 5 2.14 20.34 6.19
C TYR A 5 3.51 20.25 6.85
N ILE A 6 3.87 19.09 7.42
CA ILE A 6 5.20 18.87 8.02
C ILE A 6 5.94 17.78 7.21
N PRO A 7 7.18 18.03 6.74
CA PRO A 7 7.97 17.03 6.03
C PRO A 7 8.44 15.87 6.93
N LEU A 8 8.65 14.70 6.33
CA LEU A 8 9.06 13.43 6.98
C LEU A 8 10.40 13.49 7.76
N SER A 9 11.19 14.56 7.63
CA SER A 9 12.48 14.73 8.32
C SER A 9 12.35 15.10 9.80
N GLN A 10 11.15 15.45 10.29
CA GLN A 10 10.91 15.80 11.70
C GLN A 10 10.48 14.63 12.59
N TYR A 11 10.49 13.38 12.08
CA TYR A 11 10.14 12.17 12.84
C TYR A 11 11.28 11.58 13.70
N ARG A 12 12.27 12.38 14.11
CA ARG A 12 13.40 11.90 14.92
C ARG A 12 13.02 11.89 16.40
N GLU A 13 12.97 10.72 17.03
CA GLU A 13 12.77 10.59 18.48
C GLU A 13 14.00 11.15 19.23
N GLU A 14 13.78 12.14 20.10
CA GLU A 14 14.76 12.58 21.09
C GLU A 14 14.76 11.61 22.28
N HIS A 15 15.85 10.86 22.47
CA HIS A 15 16.09 10.10 23.69
C HIS A 15 16.68 11.01 24.77
N SER A 16 15.94 11.20 25.85
CA SER A 16 16.42 11.80 27.11
C SER A 16 16.83 10.70 28.08
N GLU A 17 18.13 10.60 28.35
CA GLU A 17 18.67 9.89 29.52
C GLU A 17 18.32 10.64 30.80
N HIS A 18 17.96 9.94 31.89
CA HIS A 18 18.50 10.11 33.25
C HIS A 18 18.01 9.03 34.23
N SER A 19 18.93 8.63 35.09
CA SER A 19 18.99 7.50 36.03
C SER A 19 18.17 7.65 37.32
N SER A 20 17.62 6.55 37.89
CA SER A 20 18.14 5.91 39.13
C SER A 20 17.15 4.95 39.88
N LYS A 21 17.64 3.71 40.08
CA LYS A 21 17.50 2.73 41.19
C LYS A 21 16.20 2.62 42.02
N HIS A 22 15.60 1.42 42.00
CA HIS A 22 15.53 0.54 43.20
C HIS A 22 15.23 -0.93 42.86
N ASN A 23 15.87 -1.81 43.64
CA ASN A 23 15.90 -3.27 43.53
C ASN A 23 14.58 -3.92 43.98
N TYR A 24 14.08 -4.90 43.24
CA TYR A 24 13.53 -6.17 43.75
C TYR A 24 13.41 -7.16 42.58
N THR A 25 14.24 -8.20 42.57
CA THR A 25 14.01 -9.41 41.76
C THR A 25 13.39 -10.50 42.62
N PRO A 26 12.33 -11.15 42.13
CA PRO A 26 12.20 -12.59 42.22
C PRO A 26 12.44 -13.18 40.83
N SER A 27 13.42 -14.07 40.78
CA SER A 27 13.71 -14.95 39.64
C SER A 27 12.53 -15.89 39.39
N VAL A 28 11.80 -15.65 38.30
CA VAL A 28 11.27 -16.74 37.47
C VAL A 28 12.06 -16.65 36.18
N ARG A 29 12.94 -17.63 35.94
CA ARG A 29 13.51 -17.84 34.60
C ARG A 29 12.39 -18.32 33.68
N HIS A 30 11.52 -17.40 33.27
CA HIS A 30 11.00 -17.47 31.92
C HIS A 30 12.15 -16.97 31.06
N GLU A 31 12.69 -17.84 30.22
CA GLU A 31 13.31 -17.38 28.98
C GLU A 31 12.28 -16.46 28.33
N CYS A 32 12.44 -15.16 28.56
CA CYS A 32 11.53 -14.16 28.06
C CYS A 32 11.82 -14.11 26.57
N LYS A 33 11.11 -14.97 25.82
CA LYS A 33 11.03 -14.85 24.37
C LYS A 33 10.83 -13.36 24.11
N PRO A 34 11.67 -12.71 23.29
CA PRO A 34 11.61 -11.27 23.10
C PRO A 34 10.16 -10.90 22.80
N ALA A 35 9.63 -9.93 23.54
CA ALA A 35 8.23 -9.55 23.43
C ALA A 35 7.90 -9.30 21.96
N LEU A 36 7.04 -10.15 21.40
CA LEU A 36 6.75 -10.10 19.98
C LEU A 36 6.16 -8.72 19.65
N SER A 37 6.69 -8.05 18.61
CA SER A 37 6.16 -6.74 18.20
C SER A 37 4.66 -6.85 17.89
N GLU A 38 3.91 -5.75 18.05
CA GLU A 38 2.46 -5.75 17.79
C GLU A 38 2.15 -6.26 16.38
N LEU A 39 2.93 -5.81 15.39
CA LEU A 39 2.78 -6.25 14.00
C LEU A 39 3.02 -7.76 13.84
N LYS A 40 4.03 -8.33 14.49
CA LYS A 40 4.26 -9.78 14.46
C LYS A 40 3.08 -10.55 15.08
N LYS A 41 2.46 -10.04 16.15
CA LYS A 41 1.26 -10.65 16.76
C LYS A 41 0.05 -10.61 15.81
N VAL A 42 -0.19 -9.45 15.20
CA VAL A 42 -1.27 -9.28 14.21
C VAL A 42 -1.05 -10.22 13.02
N ARG A 43 0.15 -10.23 12.45
CA ARG A 43 0.47 -11.10 11.31
C ARG A 43 0.31 -12.57 11.65
N PHE A 44 0.68 -12.99 12.86
CA PHE A 44 0.48 -14.37 13.31
C PHE A 44 -1.01 -14.76 13.30
N ILE A 45 -1.87 -13.98 13.95
CA ILE A 45 -3.31 -14.27 14.03
C ILE A 45 -3.95 -14.25 12.63
N VAL A 46 -3.62 -13.23 11.82
CA VAL A 46 -4.21 -13.10 10.49
C VAL A 46 -3.72 -14.21 9.54
N ARG A 47 -2.43 -14.57 9.61
CA ARG A 47 -1.86 -15.68 8.81
C ARG A 47 -2.54 -17.00 9.14
N LEU A 48 -2.86 -17.28 10.40
CA LEU A 48 -3.65 -18.46 10.77
C LEU A 48 -5.01 -18.49 10.06
N GLY A 49 -5.72 -17.37 10.01
CA GLY A 49 -7.03 -17.28 9.33
C GLY A 49 -6.93 -17.35 7.79
N ILE A 50 -5.83 -16.86 7.20
CA ILE A 50 -5.57 -16.99 5.77
C ILE A 50 -5.34 -18.47 5.41
N GLU A 51 -4.42 -19.13 6.12
CA GLU A 51 -3.96 -20.50 5.84
C GLU A 51 -4.98 -21.57 6.25
N ASN A 52 -5.82 -21.29 7.26
CA ASN A 52 -6.76 -22.25 7.82
C ASN A 52 -8.19 -21.69 7.80
N PRO A 53 -8.93 -21.83 6.68
CA PRO A 53 -10.29 -21.32 6.56
C PRO A 53 -11.26 -21.80 7.64
N GLN A 54 -11.05 -23.01 8.18
CA GLN A 54 -11.81 -23.62 9.26
C GLN A 54 -11.61 -22.95 10.63
N LEU A 55 -10.59 -22.09 10.79
CA LEU A 55 -10.35 -21.33 12.02
C LEU A 55 -10.92 -19.91 11.97
N ARG A 56 -11.47 -19.48 10.82
CA ARG A 56 -11.86 -18.08 10.62
C ARG A 56 -13.00 -17.66 11.55
N ASP A 57 -14.02 -18.50 11.71
CA ASP A 57 -15.11 -18.23 12.65
C ASP A 57 -14.62 -18.20 14.10
N GLU A 58 -13.74 -19.11 14.50
CA GLU A 58 -13.13 -19.11 15.83
C GLU A 58 -12.32 -17.83 16.09
N ILE A 59 -11.50 -17.39 15.13
CA ILE A 59 -10.75 -16.12 15.22
C ILE A 59 -11.71 -14.95 15.40
N TYR A 60 -12.76 -14.87 14.58
CA TYR A 60 -13.76 -13.82 14.70
C TYR A 60 -14.46 -13.86 16.07
N CYS A 61 -14.92 -15.04 16.50
CA CYS A 61 -15.60 -15.24 17.78
C CYS A 61 -14.72 -14.84 18.97
N GLN A 62 -13.45 -15.24 18.98
CA GLN A 62 -12.51 -14.86 20.04
C GLN A 62 -12.33 -13.35 20.12
N ILE A 63 -12.15 -12.67 18.98
CA ILE A 63 -12.01 -11.20 18.97
C ILE A 63 -13.31 -10.53 19.45
N LEU A 64 -14.46 -10.95 18.92
CA LEU A 64 -15.78 -10.43 19.29
C LEU A 64 -16.07 -10.60 20.78
N LYS A 65 -15.70 -11.75 21.36
CA LYS A 65 -15.78 -12.00 22.81
C LYS A 65 -14.96 -10.99 23.59
N GLN A 66 -13.72 -10.72 23.16
CA GLN A 66 -12.82 -9.81 23.87
C GLN A 66 -13.17 -8.33 23.72
N ILE A 67 -13.93 -7.92 22.71
CA ILE A 67 -14.40 -6.52 22.56
C ILE A 67 -15.77 -6.27 23.19
N THR A 68 -16.63 -7.30 23.28
CA THR A 68 -17.99 -7.17 23.79
C THR A 68 -17.99 -6.98 25.30
N LYS A 69 -18.60 -5.90 25.78
CA LYS A 69 -18.64 -5.53 27.22
C LYS A 69 -17.25 -5.44 27.90
N ASN A 70 -16.18 -5.22 27.14
CA ASN A 70 -14.83 -5.07 27.70
C ASN A 70 -14.67 -3.69 28.37
N PRO A 71 -14.45 -3.59 29.69
CA PRO A 71 -14.38 -2.30 30.39
C PRO A 71 -13.17 -1.45 29.99
N SER A 72 -12.09 -2.06 29.52
CA SER A 72 -10.89 -1.34 29.09
C SER A 72 -11.08 -0.78 27.68
N ILE A 73 -11.19 0.55 27.57
CA ILE A 73 -11.30 1.27 26.29
C ILE A 73 -10.11 0.96 25.39
N TYR A 74 -8.91 0.94 25.97
CA TYR A 74 -7.67 0.66 25.24
C TYR A 74 -7.64 -0.75 24.68
N SER A 75 -7.97 -1.76 25.50
CA SER A 75 -8.06 -3.15 25.05
C SER A 75 -9.15 -3.32 23.99
N ARG A 76 -10.29 -2.66 24.16
CA ARG A 76 -11.41 -2.71 23.22
C ARG A 76 -11.02 -2.11 21.87
N SER A 77 -10.33 -0.97 21.87
CA SER A 77 -9.83 -0.32 20.65
C SER A 77 -8.85 -1.21 19.89
N ARG A 78 -7.90 -1.86 20.60
CA ARG A 78 -6.98 -2.82 19.99
C ARG A 78 -7.70 -4.03 19.38
N GLY A 79 -8.72 -4.55 20.07
CA GLY A 79 -9.54 -5.65 19.55
C GLY A 79 -10.33 -5.26 18.29
N TRP A 80 -10.86 -4.04 18.22
CA TRP A 80 -11.51 -3.52 17.01
C TRP A 80 -10.55 -3.37 15.83
N ILE A 81 -9.35 -2.86 16.07
CA ILE A 81 -8.30 -2.77 15.03
C ILE A 81 -7.97 -4.18 14.52
N LEU A 82 -7.77 -5.15 15.42
CA LEU A 82 -7.51 -6.54 15.02
C LEU A 82 -8.67 -7.11 14.20
N LEU A 83 -9.92 -6.87 14.61
CA LEU A 83 -11.10 -7.32 13.88
C LEU A 83 -11.15 -6.74 12.46
N ILE A 84 -10.89 -5.44 12.32
CA ILE A 84 -10.84 -4.74 11.02
C ILE A 84 -9.75 -5.34 10.14
N LEU A 85 -8.57 -5.61 10.68
CA LEU A 85 -7.45 -6.20 9.92
C LEU A 85 -7.78 -7.63 9.47
N CYS A 86 -8.43 -8.46 10.31
CA CYS A 86 -8.94 -9.77 9.91
C CYS A 86 -10.00 -9.66 8.80
N ALA A 87 -10.98 -8.77 8.97
CA ALA A 87 -12.03 -8.50 7.99
C ALA A 87 -11.51 -7.91 6.67
N SER A 88 -10.31 -7.33 6.68
CA SER A 88 -9.59 -6.84 5.51
C SER A 88 -8.80 -7.92 4.79
N CYS A 89 -8.65 -9.12 5.37
CA CYS A 89 -7.81 -10.19 4.83
C CYS A 89 -8.59 -11.44 4.46
N PHE A 90 -9.61 -11.85 5.23
CA PHE A 90 -10.36 -13.07 4.90
C PHE A 90 -11.86 -12.96 5.23
N PRO A 91 -12.74 -13.55 4.41
CA PRO A 91 -14.17 -13.56 4.69
C PRO A 91 -14.48 -14.56 5.82
N PRO A 92 -15.58 -14.37 6.57
CA PRO A 92 -16.09 -15.37 7.49
C PRO A 92 -16.59 -16.59 6.71
N PRO A 93 -16.69 -17.78 7.35
CA PRO A 93 -17.42 -18.90 6.78
C PRO A 93 -18.89 -18.55 6.49
N SER A 94 -19.52 -19.25 5.55
CA SER A 94 -20.88 -18.96 5.09
C SER A 94 -21.93 -19.00 6.21
N HIS A 95 -21.80 -19.93 7.16
CA HIS A 95 -22.69 -20.02 8.32
C HIS A 95 -22.56 -18.85 9.30
N PHE A 96 -21.40 -18.17 9.29
CA PHE A 96 -21.09 -17.08 10.22
C PHE A 96 -21.26 -15.68 9.61
N ASP A 97 -21.34 -15.57 8.28
CA ASP A 97 -21.45 -14.31 7.56
C ASP A 97 -22.65 -13.45 7.99
N GLY A 98 -23.85 -14.03 8.01
CA GLY A 98 -25.08 -13.36 8.43
C GLY A 98 -25.01 -12.82 9.86
N PRO A 99 -24.70 -13.67 10.86
CA PRO A 99 -24.51 -13.24 12.24
C PRO A 99 -23.48 -12.12 12.41
N LEU A 100 -22.31 -12.24 11.77
CA LEU A 100 -21.25 -11.23 11.86
C LEU A 100 -21.70 -9.88 11.28
N LYS A 101 -22.33 -9.88 10.10
CA LYS A 101 -22.87 -8.65 9.48
C LYS A 101 -23.94 -8.00 10.36
N ASN A 102 -24.82 -8.78 10.98
CA ASN A 102 -25.87 -8.25 11.86
C ASN A 102 -25.28 -7.63 13.14
N TYR A 103 -24.25 -8.26 13.72
CA TYR A 103 -23.51 -7.68 14.84
C TYR A 103 -22.87 -6.33 14.45
N LEU A 104 -22.19 -6.28 13.30
CA LEU A 104 -21.52 -5.05 12.84
C LEU A 104 -22.52 -3.94 12.51
N LYS A 105 -23.68 -4.25 11.90
CA LYS A 105 -24.72 -3.28 11.58
C LYS A 105 -25.42 -2.70 12.81
N SER A 106 -25.58 -3.49 13.87
CA SER A 106 -26.25 -3.03 15.10
C SER A 106 -25.34 -2.18 15.99
N ASN A 107 -24.03 -2.19 15.75
CA ASN A 107 -23.06 -1.41 16.52
C ASN A 107 -22.82 -0.03 15.89
N PRO A 108 -23.07 1.09 16.59
CA PRO A 108 -22.96 2.43 16.02
C PRO A 108 -21.52 2.93 15.86
N SER A 109 -20.51 2.20 16.36
CA SER A 109 -19.12 2.66 16.33
C SER A 109 -18.56 2.75 14.90
N ASP A 110 -17.67 3.72 14.67
CA ASP A 110 -17.00 3.87 13.37
C ASP A 110 -16.07 2.70 13.04
N TYR A 111 -15.59 1.98 14.07
CA TYR A 111 -14.90 0.71 13.87
C TYR A 111 -15.81 -0.34 13.22
N ALA A 112 -17.04 -0.49 13.71
CA ALA A 112 -17.99 -1.44 13.15
C ALA A 112 -18.36 -1.11 11.71
N LYS A 113 -18.58 0.17 11.38
CA LYS A 113 -18.83 0.64 10.01
C LYS A 113 -17.65 0.32 9.08
N THR A 114 -16.43 0.63 9.52
CA THR A 114 -15.20 0.37 8.76
C THR A 114 -15.00 -1.14 8.54
N CYS A 115 -15.17 -1.93 9.61
CA CYS A 115 -15.09 -3.38 9.55
C CYS A 115 -16.11 -3.96 8.57
N LEU A 116 -17.37 -3.51 8.63
CA LEU A 116 -18.43 -3.97 7.74
C LEU A 116 -18.12 -3.63 6.28
N HIS A 117 -17.66 -2.42 5.99
CA HIS A 117 -17.26 -2.00 4.65
C HIS A 117 -16.18 -2.91 4.06
N ARG A 118 -15.11 -3.16 4.84
CA ARG A 118 -13.99 -4.01 4.40
C ARG A 118 -14.40 -5.48 4.27
N LEU A 119 -15.20 -5.98 5.21
CA LEU A 119 -15.76 -7.32 5.16
C LEU A 119 -16.56 -7.56 3.88
N MET A 120 -17.44 -6.62 3.51
CA MET A 120 -18.24 -6.70 2.30
C MET A 120 -17.36 -6.73 1.04
N LYS A 121 -16.29 -5.92 1.00
CA LYS A 121 -15.33 -5.95 -0.11
C LYS A 121 -14.60 -7.29 -0.18
N ILE A 122 -14.08 -7.80 0.93
CA ILE A 122 -13.34 -9.07 0.96
C ILE A 122 -14.21 -10.27 0.60
N ILE A 123 -15.46 -10.31 1.02
CA ILE A 123 -16.41 -11.35 0.59
C ILE A 123 -16.56 -11.35 -0.94
N ARG A 124 -16.58 -10.18 -1.58
CA ARG A 124 -16.67 -10.04 -3.04
C ARG A 124 -15.36 -10.34 -3.76
N THR A 125 -14.23 -9.88 -3.22
CA THR A 125 -12.93 -9.98 -3.91
C THR A 125 -12.20 -11.29 -3.62
N GLY A 126 -12.60 -12.02 -2.58
CA GLY A 126 -11.88 -13.19 -2.07
C GLY A 126 -10.86 -12.84 -0.99
N ALA A 127 -10.36 -13.88 -0.32
CA ALA A 127 -9.35 -13.76 0.72
C ALA A 127 -8.00 -13.32 0.14
N ARG A 128 -7.27 -12.54 0.93
CA ARG A 128 -5.88 -12.17 0.72
C ARG A 128 -4.95 -13.36 0.96
N THR A 129 -3.77 -13.28 0.37
CA THR A 129 -2.70 -14.29 0.47
C THR A 129 -1.62 -13.93 1.48
N MET A 130 -1.53 -12.66 1.86
CA MET A 130 -0.54 -12.17 2.82
C MET A 130 -1.21 -11.52 4.03
N PRO A 131 -0.57 -11.57 5.21
CA PRO A 131 -1.06 -10.83 6.36
C PRO A 131 -0.84 -9.31 6.17
N PRO A 132 -1.45 -8.47 7.03
CA PRO A 132 -1.38 -7.02 6.89
C PRO A 132 0.05 -6.49 6.89
N SER A 133 0.25 -5.45 6.09
CA SER A 133 1.48 -4.68 6.05
C SER A 133 1.62 -3.78 7.29
N TYR A 134 2.83 -3.27 7.52
CA TYR A 134 3.11 -2.29 8.57
C TYR A 134 2.23 -1.05 8.41
N MET A 135 2.10 -0.55 7.18
CA MET A 135 1.31 0.64 6.86
C MET A 135 -0.18 0.44 7.18
N GLU A 136 -0.73 -0.75 6.93
CA GLU A 136 -2.13 -1.06 7.25
C GLU A 136 -2.39 -0.96 8.76
N LEU A 137 -1.52 -1.57 9.57
CA LEU A 137 -1.64 -1.51 11.03
C LEU A 137 -1.52 -0.08 11.55
N ARG A 138 -0.54 0.69 11.06
CA ARG A 138 -0.33 2.08 11.47
C ARG A 138 -1.51 2.97 11.11
N ALA A 139 -2.06 2.81 9.90
CA ALA A 139 -3.23 3.57 9.47
C ALA A 139 -4.44 3.36 10.40
N GLU A 140 -4.67 2.12 10.85
CA GLU A 140 -5.74 1.84 11.82
C GLU A 140 -5.47 2.41 13.21
N GLN A 141 -4.23 2.29 13.71
CA GLN A 141 -3.83 2.82 15.01
C GLN A 141 -3.97 4.35 15.07
N GLU A 142 -3.58 5.03 14.00
CA GLU A 142 -3.59 6.49 13.89
C GLU A 142 -4.90 7.05 13.32
N LYS A 143 -5.83 6.18 12.88
CA LYS A 143 -7.07 6.54 12.18
C LYS A 143 -6.83 7.42 10.95
N LYS A 144 -5.76 7.15 10.22
CA LYS A 144 -5.37 7.89 9.01
C LYS A 144 -5.81 7.15 7.75
N SER A 145 -6.11 7.92 6.72
CA SER A 145 -6.35 7.36 5.39
C SER A 145 -5.03 6.89 4.77
N LEU A 146 -5.06 5.74 4.10
CA LEU A 146 -3.92 5.26 3.31
C LEU A 146 -3.91 5.97 1.96
N VAL A 147 -2.74 6.48 1.59
CA VAL A 147 -2.47 7.11 0.30
C VAL A 147 -1.21 6.47 -0.27
N VAL A 148 -1.30 6.00 -1.51
CA VAL A 148 -0.18 5.42 -2.24
C VAL A 148 0.24 6.41 -3.32
N ASN A 149 1.54 6.72 -3.36
CA ASN A 149 2.12 7.55 -4.41
C ASN A 149 2.52 6.66 -5.57
N VAL A 150 2.10 7.05 -6.77
CA VAL A 150 2.50 6.41 -8.03
C VAL A 150 3.31 7.39 -8.84
N PHE A 151 4.55 7.01 -9.18
CA PHE A 151 5.48 7.84 -9.92
C PHE A 151 5.23 7.75 -11.43
N CYS A 152 5.23 8.90 -12.08
CA CYS A 152 5.12 9.04 -13.51
C CYS A 152 6.50 9.27 -14.13
N ALA A 153 6.63 9.02 -15.43
CA ALA A 153 7.90 9.20 -16.14
C ALA A 153 8.39 10.67 -16.18
N ASN A 154 7.50 11.64 -16.01
CA ASN A 154 7.84 13.06 -15.96
C ASN A 154 8.20 13.56 -14.53
N ASP A 155 8.64 12.65 -13.65
CA ASP A 155 8.98 12.91 -12.24
C ASP A 155 7.83 13.44 -11.36
N THR A 156 6.60 13.49 -11.89
CA THR A 156 5.40 13.79 -11.09
C THR A 156 4.92 12.55 -10.33
N ARG A 157 4.03 12.77 -9.35
CA ARG A 157 3.41 11.70 -8.57
C ARG A 157 1.90 11.86 -8.53
N VAL A 158 1.20 10.74 -8.73
CA VAL A 158 -0.25 10.62 -8.57
C VAL A 158 -0.53 10.06 -7.19
N GLN A 159 -1.36 10.73 -6.41
CA GLN A 159 -1.72 10.30 -5.07
C GLN A 159 -3.06 9.58 -5.09
N VAL A 160 -3.06 8.29 -4.78
CA VAL A 160 -4.27 7.48 -4.80
C VAL A 160 -4.66 7.11 -3.38
N LYS A 161 -5.84 7.55 -2.96
CA LYS A 161 -6.41 7.14 -1.66
C LYS A 161 -6.92 5.71 -1.79
N VAL A 162 -6.42 4.83 -0.92
CA VAL A 162 -6.71 3.40 -0.97
C VAL A 162 -7.29 2.88 0.34
N ASP A 163 -7.98 1.75 0.25
CA ASP A 163 -8.29 0.93 1.42
C ASP A 163 -7.52 -0.41 1.34
N PRO A 164 -7.25 -1.06 2.49
CA PRO A 164 -6.51 -2.32 2.54
C PRO A 164 -7.07 -3.50 1.72
N THR A 165 -8.32 -3.40 1.26
CA THR A 165 -9.00 -4.46 0.49
C THR A 165 -8.97 -4.21 -1.02
N ILE A 166 -8.31 -3.15 -1.48
CA ILE A 166 -8.23 -2.78 -2.89
C ILE A 166 -7.53 -3.86 -3.72
N THR A 167 -8.11 -4.18 -4.88
CA THR A 167 -7.45 -5.06 -5.86
C THR A 167 -6.47 -4.26 -6.72
N VAL A 168 -5.49 -4.94 -7.33
CA VAL A 168 -4.57 -4.32 -8.29
C VAL A 168 -5.36 -3.69 -9.45
N GLU A 169 -6.42 -4.33 -9.93
CA GLU A 169 -7.29 -3.81 -10.98
C GLU A 169 -8.01 -2.50 -10.55
N GLU A 170 -8.60 -2.49 -9.35
CA GLU A 170 -9.27 -1.29 -8.81
C GLU A 170 -8.26 -0.14 -8.63
N PHE A 171 -7.08 -0.45 -8.10
CA PHE A 171 -5.98 0.51 -7.92
C PHE A 171 -5.50 1.08 -9.26
N SER A 172 -5.33 0.21 -10.27
CA SER A 172 -4.90 0.63 -11.60
C SER A 172 -5.89 1.61 -12.23
N ARG A 173 -7.18 1.27 -12.20
CA ARG A 173 -8.25 2.12 -12.71
C ARG A 173 -8.30 3.47 -11.98
N MET A 174 -8.20 3.46 -10.64
CA MET A 174 -8.21 4.70 -9.84
C MET A 174 -7.02 5.59 -10.17
N THR A 175 -5.82 5.02 -10.28
CA THR A 175 -4.63 5.82 -10.60
C THR A 175 -4.73 6.44 -11.99
N PHE A 176 -5.18 5.70 -13.01
CA PHE A 176 -5.35 6.26 -14.35
C PHE A 176 -6.39 7.38 -14.37
N GLN A 177 -7.47 7.24 -13.61
CA GLN A 177 -8.47 8.29 -13.44
C GLN A 177 -7.87 9.54 -12.76
N GLU A 178 -7.14 9.38 -11.65
CA GLU A 178 -6.48 10.50 -10.94
C GLU A 178 -5.38 11.14 -11.79
N ALA A 179 -4.69 10.36 -12.62
CA ALA A 179 -3.71 10.84 -13.59
C ALA A 179 -4.34 11.49 -14.83
N SER A 180 -5.68 11.43 -14.98
CA SER A 180 -6.41 11.86 -16.18
C SER A 180 -5.93 11.20 -17.49
N ILE A 181 -5.42 9.96 -17.41
CA ILE A 181 -5.00 9.16 -18.56
C ILE A 181 -6.24 8.48 -19.15
N ARG A 182 -6.54 8.79 -20.41
CA ARG A 182 -7.65 8.24 -21.19
C ARG A 182 -7.22 7.03 -22.01
N ASP A 183 -6.09 7.09 -22.72
CA ASP A 183 -5.52 5.93 -23.42
C ASP A 183 -4.74 5.05 -22.44
N THR A 184 -5.47 4.22 -21.70
CA THR A 184 -4.89 3.33 -20.67
C THR A 184 -4.33 2.02 -21.26
N PHE A 185 -4.64 1.68 -22.52
CA PHE A 185 -4.20 0.42 -23.08
C PHE A 185 -2.67 0.36 -23.16
N GLY A 186 -2.08 -0.76 -22.72
CA GLY A 186 -0.64 -0.96 -22.75
C GLY A 186 0.15 -0.14 -21.72
N PHE A 187 -0.52 0.65 -20.87
CA PHE A 187 0.09 1.12 -19.63
C PHE A 187 0.02 0.02 -18.57
N GLU A 188 1.12 -0.15 -17.84
CA GLU A 188 1.27 -1.09 -16.76
C GLU A 188 1.77 -0.36 -15.51
N MET A 189 1.29 -0.80 -14.35
CA MET A 189 1.86 -0.40 -13.06
C MET A 189 2.86 -1.43 -12.61
N SER A 190 4.04 -0.97 -12.24
CA SER A 190 5.11 -1.79 -11.72
C SER A 190 5.54 -1.32 -10.35
N ILE A 191 5.84 -2.26 -9.47
CA ILE A 191 6.52 -1.99 -8.20
C ILE A 191 8.02 -2.20 -8.42
N ASN A 192 8.79 -1.16 -8.12
CA ASN A 192 10.23 -1.20 -8.06
C ASN A 192 10.63 -1.41 -6.61
N MET A 193 11.50 -2.37 -6.35
CA MET A 193 12.08 -2.63 -5.04
C MET A 193 13.53 -3.09 -5.22
N PHE A 194 14.47 -2.33 -4.66
CA PHE A 194 15.91 -2.49 -4.93
C PHE A 194 16.18 -2.42 -6.45
N ASP A 195 16.84 -3.41 -7.03
CA ASP A 195 17.12 -3.51 -8.46
C ASP A 195 16.09 -4.36 -9.22
N LYS A 196 14.93 -4.64 -8.61
CA LYS A 196 13.89 -5.49 -9.18
C LYS A 196 12.64 -4.70 -9.49
N ILE A 197 12.22 -4.77 -10.76
CA ILE A 197 10.97 -4.19 -11.25
C ILE A 197 10.01 -5.33 -11.55
N GLU A 198 8.82 -5.29 -10.96
CA GLU A 198 7.79 -6.30 -11.18
C GLU A 198 6.45 -5.63 -11.52
N ALA A 199 5.78 -6.12 -12.54
CA ALA A 199 4.41 -5.75 -12.82
C ALA A 199 3.49 -6.08 -11.62
N LEU A 200 2.59 -5.15 -11.26
CA LEU A 200 1.58 -5.43 -10.22
C LEU A 200 0.57 -6.48 -10.71
N SER A 201 0.29 -6.50 -12.01
CA SER A 201 -0.65 -7.41 -12.68
C SER A 201 -0.22 -8.89 -12.60
N SER A 202 1.08 -9.17 -12.54
CA SER A 202 1.62 -10.54 -12.42
C SER A 202 1.66 -11.05 -10.99
N GLY A 203 1.38 -10.17 -10.02
CA GLY A 203 1.41 -10.46 -8.60
C GLY A 203 0.10 -10.97 -8.03
N PRO A 204 -0.04 -10.90 -6.69
CA PRO A 204 -1.30 -11.24 -6.02
C PRO A 204 -2.41 -10.26 -6.41
N LYS A 205 -3.66 -10.72 -6.31
CA LYS A 205 -4.85 -9.95 -6.68
C LYS A 205 -4.99 -8.62 -5.90
N HIS A 206 -4.59 -8.61 -4.64
CA HIS A 206 -4.71 -7.45 -3.75
C HIS A 206 -3.40 -6.67 -3.68
N LEU A 207 -3.47 -5.34 -3.80
CA LEU A 207 -2.28 -4.48 -3.79
C LEU A 207 -1.45 -4.67 -2.51
N PHE A 208 -2.13 -4.74 -1.38
CA PHE A 208 -1.48 -4.86 -0.07
C PHE A 208 -0.82 -6.22 0.15
N ASP A 209 -1.15 -7.26 -0.63
CA ASP A 209 -0.37 -8.50 -0.62
C ASP A 209 1.01 -8.28 -1.23
N LYS A 210 1.09 -7.52 -2.32
CA LYS A 210 2.38 -7.17 -2.94
C LYS A 210 3.23 -6.31 -2.00
N ILE A 211 2.62 -5.33 -1.33
CA ILE A 211 3.30 -4.49 -0.33
C ILE A 211 3.77 -5.32 0.88
N SER A 212 2.96 -6.26 1.35
CA SER A 212 3.34 -7.15 2.46
C SER A 212 4.48 -8.11 2.08
N GLN A 213 4.51 -8.61 0.84
CA GLN A 213 5.64 -9.37 0.30
C GLN A 213 6.92 -8.53 0.27
N CYS A 214 6.81 -7.29 -0.19
CA CYS A 214 7.89 -6.32 -0.19
C CYS A 214 8.47 -6.13 1.23
N GLU A 215 7.63 -5.92 2.25
CA GLU A 215 8.06 -5.83 3.65
C GLU A 215 8.74 -7.11 4.15
N GLU A 216 8.29 -8.29 3.72
CA GLU A 216 8.93 -9.56 4.07
C GLU A 216 10.33 -9.70 3.47
N VAL A 217 10.55 -9.21 2.25
CA VAL A 217 11.89 -9.15 1.62
C VAL A 217 12.81 -8.16 2.33
N VAL A 218 12.29 -7.00 2.73
CA VAL A 218 13.06 -6.01 3.53
C VAL A 218 13.49 -6.62 4.86
N ARG A 219 12.56 -7.32 5.53
CA ARG A 219 12.82 -7.99 6.81
C ARG A 219 13.83 -9.13 6.68
N SER A 220 13.79 -9.91 5.60
CA SER A 220 14.75 -11.01 5.38
C SER A 220 16.18 -10.50 5.14
N LYS A 221 16.32 -9.25 4.66
CA LYS A 221 17.62 -8.55 4.54
C LYS A 221 18.06 -7.83 5.81
N GLY A 222 17.29 -7.91 6.90
CA GLY A 222 17.62 -7.29 8.19
C GLY A 222 17.37 -5.77 8.26
N LEU A 223 16.66 -5.21 7.30
CA LEU A 223 16.27 -3.79 7.28
C LEU A 223 14.93 -3.58 8.01
N GLU A 224 14.68 -2.35 8.46
CA GLU A 224 13.41 -2.01 9.08
C GLU A 224 12.29 -1.87 8.04
N GLU A 225 11.10 -2.37 8.38
CA GLU A 225 9.91 -2.32 7.53
C GLU A 225 9.34 -0.90 7.37
N SER A 226 9.87 0.08 8.10
CA SER A 226 9.55 1.51 8.02
C SER A 226 10.34 2.22 6.90
N GLU A 227 11.52 1.70 6.55
CA GLU A 227 12.46 2.31 5.60
C GLU A 227 12.15 1.96 4.13
N LEU A 228 11.01 1.29 3.90
CA LEU A 228 10.44 0.79 2.64
C LEU A 228 11.09 1.35 1.35
N PRO A 229 12.00 0.61 0.70
CA PRO A 229 12.68 1.04 -0.52
C PRO A 229 11.85 0.73 -1.78
N TRP A 230 10.52 0.63 -1.67
CA TRP A 230 9.65 0.35 -2.81
C TRP A 230 8.96 1.61 -3.33
N SER A 231 8.82 1.67 -4.65
CA SER A 231 8.07 2.70 -5.35
C SER A 231 7.19 2.06 -6.41
N ILE A 232 6.00 2.61 -6.63
CA ILE A 232 5.13 2.15 -7.70
C ILE A 232 5.22 3.17 -8.83
N SER A 233 5.35 2.71 -10.07
CA SER A 233 5.44 3.58 -11.25
C SER A 233 4.51 3.11 -12.36
N ILE A 234 4.07 4.05 -13.19
CA ILE A 234 3.32 3.78 -14.43
C ILE A 234 4.30 3.79 -15.58
N LYS A 235 4.23 2.78 -16.45
CA LYS A 235 5.02 2.68 -17.68
C LYS A 235 4.18 2.21 -18.85
N LYS A 236 4.41 2.76 -20.04
CA LYS A 236 3.89 2.21 -21.30
C LYS A 236 4.76 1.02 -21.70
N THR A 237 4.17 -0.17 -21.78
CA THR A 237 4.86 -1.41 -22.13
C THR A 237 4.50 -1.92 -23.51
N ILE A 238 3.29 -1.62 -24.00
CA ILE A 238 2.80 -2.09 -25.30
C ILE A 238 2.08 -0.95 -26.03
N PHE A 239 2.28 -0.89 -27.35
CA PHE A 239 1.52 -0.02 -28.25
C PHE A 239 0.56 -0.84 -29.10
N THR A 240 -0.62 -0.29 -29.38
CA THR A 240 -1.49 -0.84 -30.42
C THR A 240 -0.96 -0.48 -31.81
N PRO A 241 -1.24 -1.30 -32.85
CA PRO A 241 -0.92 -0.94 -34.23
C PRO A 241 -1.61 0.33 -34.73
N TRP A 242 -2.71 0.74 -34.08
CA TRP A 242 -3.49 1.94 -34.38
C TRP A 242 -3.34 3.03 -33.32
N HIS A 243 -2.22 3.06 -32.59
CA HIS A 243 -1.99 4.06 -31.55
C HIS A 243 -1.96 5.48 -32.15
N ASP A 244 -2.79 6.36 -31.60
CA ASP A 244 -2.90 7.76 -32.01
C ASP A 244 -2.40 8.66 -30.87
N VAL A 245 -1.23 9.27 -31.09
CA VAL A 245 -0.58 10.17 -30.12
C VAL A 245 -1.37 11.47 -29.90
N THR A 246 -2.32 11.81 -30.78
CA THR A 246 -3.14 13.02 -30.65
C THR A 246 -4.36 12.81 -29.77
N PHE A 247 -4.77 11.55 -29.57
CA PHE A 247 -5.97 11.20 -28.82
C PHE A 247 -5.89 11.62 -27.35
N ASP A 248 -4.73 11.40 -26.71
CA ASP A 248 -4.51 11.69 -25.30
C ASP A 248 -3.18 12.41 -25.06
N PRO A 249 -3.18 13.75 -24.92
CA PRO A 249 -1.95 14.51 -24.73
C PRO A 249 -1.24 14.21 -23.41
N ILE A 250 -1.97 13.78 -22.37
CA ILE A 250 -1.39 13.44 -21.07
C ILE A 250 -0.61 12.12 -21.20
N ALA A 251 -1.25 11.09 -21.80
CA ALA A 251 -0.57 9.83 -22.10
C ALA A 251 0.67 10.06 -22.98
N THR A 252 0.53 10.84 -24.05
CA THR A 252 1.63 11.17 -24.96
C THR A 252 2.77 11.87 -24.26
N ASN A 253 2.49 12.83 -23.37
CA ASN A 253 3.52 13.49 -22.56
C ASN A 253 4.30 12.47 -21.71
N LEU A 254 3.59 11.60 -20.98
CA LEU A 254 4.23 10.56 -20.17
C LEU A 254 5.08 9.58 -21.00
N ILE A 255 4.58 9.18 -22.17
CA ILE A 255 5.30 8.32 -23.11
C ILE A 255 6.58 9.02 -23.60
N CYS A 256 6.50 10.31 -23.98
CA CYS A 256 7.67 11.07 -24.40
C CYS A 256 8.74 11.11 -23.30
N PHE A 257 8.37 11.44 -22.05
CA PHE A 257 9.31 11.43 -20.93
C PHE A 257 9.91 10.04 -20.69
N GLN A 258 9.11 8.98 -20.80
CA GLN A 258 9.60 7.62 -20.65
C GLN A 258 10.65 7.28 -21.72
N VAL A 259 10.36 7.54 -22.99
CA VAL A 259 11.29 7.28 -24.10
C VAL A 259 12.59 8.06 -23.90
N ILE A 260 12.50 9.34 -23.51
CA ILE A 260 13.68 10.17 -23.22
C ILE A 260 14.53 9.53 -22.13
N GLN A 261 13.93 9.13 -21.01
CA GLN A 261 14.65 8.49 -19.91
C GLN A 261 15.32 7.17 -20.34
N GLN A 262 14.65 6.39 -21.20
CA GLN A 262 15.19 5.12 -21.72
C GLN A 262 16.37 5.35 -22.66
N CYS A 263 16.28 6.31 -23.59
CA CYS A 263 17.38 6.66 -24.51
C CYS A 263 18.70 6.98 -23.79
N PHE A 264 18.65 7.53 -22.56
CA PHE A 264 19.84 7.88 -21.78
C PHE A 264 20.27 6.82 -20.76
N ARG A 265 19.43 5.83 -20.45
CA ARG A 265 19.69 4.83 -19.38
C ARG A 265 19.87 3.41 -19.90
N GLU A 266 19.17 3.05 -20.96
CA GLU A 266 19.18 1.71 -21.54
C GLU A 266 20.04 1.70 -22.80
N SER A 267 20.83 0.64 -22.98
CA SER A 267 21.58 0.40 -24.21
C SER A 267 20.62 -0.05 -25.30
N HIS A 268 20.10 0.90 -26.07
CA HIS A 268 19.30 0.66 -27.27
C HIS A 268 20.18 0.44 -28.50
N GLU A 269 19.58 -0.07 -29.58
CA GLU A 269 20.20 0.02 -30.90
C GLU A 269 20.53 1.49 -31.21
N PRO A 270 21.74 1.77 -31.74
CA PRO A 270 22.16 3.13 -31.98
C PRO A 270 21.25 3.76 -33.05
N LEU A 271 20.60 4.86 -32.70
CA LEU A 271 19.93 5.75 -33.65
C LEU A 271 20.95 6.31 -34.63
N GLU A 272 20.53 6.56 -35.88
CA GLU A 272 21.37 7.31 -36.80
C GLU A 272 21.60 8.74 -36.30
N GLU A 273 22.73 9.37 -36.67
CA GLU A 273 23.12 10.70 -36.16
C GLU A 273 22.04 11.76 -36.42
N HIS A 274 21.37 11.69 -37.57
CA HIS A 274 20.31 12.61 -37.94
C HIS A 274 19.01 12.41 -37.13
N GLU A 275 18.67 11.16 -36.79
CA GLU A 275 17.53 10.83 -35.94
C GLU A 275 17.78 11.27 -34.49
N LEU A 276 19.00 11.05 -34.01
CA LEU A 276 19.42 11.51 -32.69
C LEU A 276 19.40 13.04 -32.59
N ALA A 277 19.92 13.76 -33.60
CA ALA A 277 19.88 15.21 -33.64
C ALA A 277 18.43 15.74 -33.64
N TYR A 278 17.54 15.11 -34.41
CA TYR A 278 16.12 15.45 -34.45
C TYR A 278 15.43 15.17 -33.10
N LEU A 279 15.72 14.04 -32.46
CA LEU A 279 15.21 13.70 -31.14
C LEU A 279 15.67 14.72 -30.10
N LEU A 280 16.97 15.03 -30.04
CA LEU A 280 17.55 16.01 -29.12
C LEU A 280 16.97 17.41 -29.32
N ALA A 281 16.74 17.84 -30.56
CA ALA A 281 16.08 19.12 -30.85
C ALA A 281 14.64 19.16 -30.30
N ASN A 282 13.90 18.06 -30.42
CA ASN A 282 12.56 17.94 -29.86
C ASN A 282 12.56 17.89 -28.33
N ILE A 283 13.51 17.18 -27.71
CA ILE A 283 13.71 17.15 -26.26
C ILE A 283 13.99 18.55 -25.73
N TYR A 284 14.92 19.28 -26.36
CA TYR A 284 15.25 20.65 -25.97
C TYR A 284 14.02 21.55 -26.03
N ARG A 285 13.22 21.44 -27.11
CA ARG A 285 11.97 22.19 -27.25
C ARG A 285 11.02 21.89 -26.08
N LEU A 286 10.80 20.61 -25.75
CA LEU A 286 9.90 20.15 -24.69
C LEU A 286 10.31 20.66 -23.29
N ILE A 287 11.60 20.57 -22.95
CA ILE A 287 12.13 21.06 -21.67
C ILE A 287 12.07 22.59 -21.62
N SER A 288 12.37 23.27 -22.72
CA SER A 288 12.37 24.74 -22.77
C SER A 288 10.96 25.34 -22.63
N THR A 289 9.92 24.63 -23.07
CA THR A 289 8.53 25.08 -22.88
C THR A 289 8.09 24.98 -21.43
N ASP A 290 8.41 23.89 -20.71
CA ASP A 290 8.09 23.75 -19.28
C ASP A 290 8.75 24.85 -18.41
N THR A 291 9.97 25.29 -18.76
CA THR A 291 10.64 26.36 -18.01
C THR A 291 10.03 27.75 -18.19
N LYS A 292 9.26 27.97 -19.27
CA LYS A 292 8.58 29.25 -19.51
C LYS A 292 7.25 29.31 -18.77
N ASP A 293 6.51 28.19 -18.74
CA ASP A 293 5.23 28.11 -18.03
C ASP A 293 5.41 28.10 -16.49
N ALA A 294 6.55 27.63 -15.98
CA ALA A 294 6.88 27.70 -14.54
C ALA A 294 7.29 29.11 -14.05
N LYS A 295 7.48 30.09 -14.95
CA LYS A 295 7.87 31.48 -14.63
C LYS A 295 6.74 32.50 -14.82
N ALA A 296 5.56 32.06 -15.25
CA ALA A 296 4.35 32.87 -15.39
C ALA A 296 3.39 32.60 -14.22
#